data_AF-A0A1X2G474-F1
#
_entry.id   AF-A0A1X2G474-F1
#
_cell.length_a   1.000
_cell.length_b   1.000
_cell.length_c   1.000
_cell.angle_alpha   90.00
_cell.angle_beta   90.00
_cell.angle_gamma   90.00
#
_symmetry.space_group_name_H-M   'P 1'
#
loop_
_entity.id
_entity.type
_entity.pdbx_description
1 polymer ?
#
loop_
_entity_poly.entity_id
_entity_poly.type
_entity_poly.pdbx_seq_one_letter_code
_entity_poly.pdbx_strand_id
1 'polypeptide(L)'
;RNKKLWIRGKEDFSLMVEVTHLSNDVSKDLYCSIRQTYPNNTGIRTFYLGRPRSSGRRRIAEVCFDSKEECVTASQLPIIVQGYTLHPSMALSPDADMAIVKVSDIPMRNTEFLQSSLDTLFRRFGYILDIELHNTAHGDLFTGKATVVLDRSKPHDSCITDWSPLGHKLPWVTGTRNLLCSYEGMADFCSFCHEPGHARNAC
;
A
#
# COMPACT_ATOMS: atom_id res chain seq x y z
N ARG A 1 12.33 -6.41 -8.37
CA ARG A 1 11.18 -5.51 -8.64
C ARG A 1 11.18 -4.46 -7.53
N ASN A 2 11.27 -3.17 -7.86
CA ASN A 2 11.14 -2.10 -6.85
C ASN A 2 9.75 -2.19 -6.24
N LYS A 3 9.67 -2.49 -4.94
CA LYS A 3 8.39 -2.58 -4.24
C LYS A 3 7.85 -1.16 -4.06
N LYS A 4 6.82 -0.80 -4.82
CA LYS A 4 6.18 0.51 -4.73
C LYS A 4 5.60 0.69 -3.34
N LEU A 5 5.88 1.84 -2.72
CA LEU A 5 5.34 2.19 -1.40
C LEU A 5 4.06 2.99 -1.58
N TRP A 6 2.95 2.43 -1.15
CA TRP A 6 1.65 3.09 -1.14
C TRP A 6 1.44 3.80 0.21
N ILE A 7 2.14 4.92 0.40
CA ILE A 7 2.15 5.69 1.65
C ILE A 7 1.77 7.15 1.33
N ARG A 8 0.81 7.72 2.08
CA ARG A 8 0.50 9.14 2.00
C ARG A 8 1.66 9.95 2.56
N GLY A 9 2.11 10.94 1.79
CA GLY A 9 2.97 11.98 2.31
C GLY A 9 2.21 12.84 3.30
N LYS A 10 2.94 13.57 4.14
CA LYS A 10 2.34 14.78 4.76
C LYS A 10 2.62 16.03 3.93
N GLU A 11 3.54 15.95 2.95
CA GLU A 11 3.76 17.00 1.95
C GLU A 11 3.44 16.47 0.55
N ASP A 12 2.97 17.34 -0.35
CA ASP A 12 2.56 16.99 -1.73
C ASP A 12 3.70 16.48 -2.61
N PHE A 13 4.91 17.02 -2.45
CA PHE A 13 6.05 16.70 -3.32
C PHE A 13 7.11 15.94 -2.52
N SER A 14 6.79 14.69 -2.20
CA SER A 14 7.67 13.87 -1.37
C SER A 14 7.92 12.47 -1.93
N LEU A 15 9.06 11.91 -1.54
CA LEU A 15 9.49 10.55 -1.83
C LEU A 15 9.55 9.73 -0.55
N MET A 16 9.07 8.50 -0.61
CA MET A 16 9.11 7.52 0.45
C MET A 16 10.26 6.54 0.20
N VAL A 17 11.13 6.39 1.18
CA VAL A 17 12.27 5.48 1.13
C VAL A 17 12.19 4.53 2.31
N GLU A 18 12.12 3.23 2.05
CA GLU A 18 12.21 2.24 3.12
C GLU A 18 13.65 2.09 3.59
N VAL A 19 13.88 2.33 4.87
CA VAL A 19 15.20 2.31 5.51
C VAL A 19 15.24 1.34 6.70
N THR A 20 14.32 0.36 6.73
CA THR A 20 14.20 -0.66 7.79
C THR A 20 15.48 -1.49 7.94
N HIS A 21 16.20 -1.73 6.85
CA HIS A 21 17.41 -2.56 6.83
C HIS A 21 18.67 -1.84 7.32
N LEU A 22 18.63 -0.51 7.40
CA LEU A 22 19.74 0.27 7.92
C LEU A 22 19.66 0.29 9.46
N SER A 23 20.81 0.25 10.13
CA SER A 23 20.82 0.37 11.60
C SER A 23 20.33 1.76 12.05
N ASN A 24 20.04 1.92 13.34
CA ASN A 24 19.61 3.22 13.90
C ASN A 24 20.72 4.28 13.87
N ASP A 25 21.97 3.83 13.96
CA ASP A 25 23.13 4.72 14.04
C ASP A 25 23.53 5.29 12.66
N VAL A 26 22.98 4.75 11.56
CA VAL A 26 23.25 5.18 10.17
C VAL A 26 22.52 6.48 9.78
N SER A 27 21.81 7.13 10.72
CA SER A 27 21.00 8.32 10.41
C SER A 27 21.82 9.43 9.74
N LYS A 28 23.08 9.64 10.16
CA LYS A 28 23.97 10.65 9.55
C LYS A 28 24.33 10.31 8.11
N ASP A 29 24.74 9.07 7.85
CA ASP A 29 25.14 8.64 6.50
C ASP A 29 23.95 8.65 5.55
N LEU A 30 22.76 8.24 6.02
CA LEU A 30 21.53 8.35 5.25
C LEU A 30 21.27 9.81 4.83
N TYR A 31 21.36 10.76 5.75
CA TYR A 31 21.12 12.17 5.45
C TYR A 31 22.19 12.75 4.49
N CYS A 32 23.46 12.37 4.68
CA CYS A 32 24.53 12.74 3.77
C CYS A 32 24.30 12.20 2.36
N SER A 33 24.00 10.91 2.21
CA SER A 33 23.71 10.30 0.91
C SER A 33 22.49 10.96 0.25
N ILE A 34 21.41 11.19 1.00
CA ILE A 34 20.21 11.85 0.47
C ILE A 34 20.51 13.27 0.00
N ARG A 35 21.31 14.03 0.74
CA ARG A 35 21.71 15.39 0.33
C ARG A 35 22.63 15.39 -0.88
N GLN A 36 23.50 14.39 -1.01
CA GLN A 36 24.37 14.22 -2.18
C GLN A 36 23.58 13.81 -3.42
N THR A 37 22.64 12.88 -3.29
CA THR A 37 21.80 12.42 -4.41
C THR A 37 20.76 13.47 -4.81
N TYR A 38 20.18 14.17 -3.84
CA TYR A 38 19.12 15.17 -4.03
C TYR A 38 19.53 16.52 -3.42
N PRO A 39 20.42 17.28 -4.07
CA PRO A 39 20.91 18.56 -3.51
C PRO A 39 19.81 19.60 -3.30
N ASN A 40 18.71 19.51 -4.06
CA ASN A 40 17.57 20.42 -3.98
C ASN A 40 16.47 19.95 -3.01
N ASN A 41 16.67 18.88 -2.24
CA ASN A 41 15.67 18.51 -1.24
C ASN A 41 15.47 19.64 -0.22
N THR A 42 14.24 19.78 0.25
CA THR A 42 13.83 20.83 1.20
C THR A 42 13.89 20.35 2.63
N GLY A 43 13.74 19.03 2.83
CA GLY A 43 13.81 18.42 4.14
C GLY A 43 13.66 16.91 4.10
N ILE A 44 13.84 16.33 5.27
CA ILE A 44 13.65 14.90 5.51
C ILE A 44 13.00 14.68 6.87
N ARG A 45 12.11 13.70 6.95
CA ARG A 45 11.63 13.15 8.22
C ARG A 45 11.67 11.64 8.20
N THR A 46 11.86 11.04 9.38
CA THR A 46 11.79 9.59 9.55
C THR A 46 10.66 9.20 10.48
N PHE A 47 9.95 8.13 10.16
CA PHE A 47 8.86 7.60 10.97
C PHE A 47 8.75 6.09 10.84
N TYR A 48 7.92 5.49 11.69
CA TYR A 48 7.68 4.06 11.67
C TYR A 48 6.26 3.74 11.20
N LEU A 49 6.13 2.76 10.33
CA LEU A 49 4.87 2.14 9.95
C LEU A 49 4.69 0.80 10.66
N GLY A 50 3.47 0.54 11.12
CA GLY A 50 3.10 -0.67 11.85
C GLY A 50 3.10 -0.49 13.37
N ARG A 51 2.56 -1.49 14.07
CA ARG A 51 2.41 -1.45 15.53
C ARG A 51 3.78 -1.42 16.23
N PRO A 52 3.91 -0.69 17.36
CA PRO A 52 5.11 -0.75 18.18
C PRO A 52 5.47 -2.20 18.54
N ARG A 53 6.76 -2.54 18.47
CA ARG A 53 7.32 -3.87 18.78
C ARG A 53 6.83 -5.03 17.90
N SER A 54 6.15 -4.78 16.78
CA SER A 54 5.88 -5.84 15.81
C SER A 54 7.13 -6.17 15.00
N SER A 55 7.32 -7.46 14.67
CA SER A 55 8.42 -7.93 13.82
C SER A 55 8.38 -7.38 12.40
N GLY A 56 7.21 -6.87 11.97
CA GLY A 56 7.01 -6.24 10.65
C GLY A 56 6.99 -4.72 10.70
N ARG A 57 7.51 -4.08 11.75
CA ARG A 57 7.56 -2.61 11.84
C ARG A 57 8.60 -2.07 10.85
N ARG A 58 8.16 -1.18 9.96
CA ARG A 58 9.01 -0.63 8.89
C ARG A 58 9.44 0.78 9.27
N ARG A 59 10.68 1.14 8.95
CA ARG A 59 11.20 2.51 9.11
C ARG A 59 11.22 3.17 7.75
N ILE A 60 10.57 4.32 7.64
CA ILE A 60 10.41 5.07 6.40
C ILE A 60 11.08 6.43 6.57
N ALA A 61 11.79 6.87 5.54
CA ALA A 61 12.23 8.25 5.37
C ALA A 61 11.37 8.90 4.29
N GLU A 62 10.85 10.08 4.58
CA GLU A 62 10.15 10.92 3.63
C GLU A 62 11.02 12.12 3.30
N VAL A 63 11.36 12.26 2.02
CA VAL A 63 12.21 13.32 1.48
C VAL A 63 11.33 14.29 0.70
N CYS A 64 11.38 15.56 1.04
CA CYS A 64 10.51 16.59 0.47
C CYS A 64 11.25 17.46 -0.54
N PHE A 65 10.48 18.02 -1.48
CA PHE A 65 10.93 18.88 -2.56
C PHE A 65 10.00 20.10 -2.66
N ASP A 66 10.48 21.19 -3.26
CA ASP A 66 9.67 22.41 -3.46
C ASP A 66 8.75 22.29 -4.69
N SER A 67 9.06 21.39 -5.63
CA SER A 67 8.31 21.20 -6.87
C SER A 67 8.05 19.74 -7.22
N LYS A 68 6.99 19.51 -7.99
CA LYS A 68 6.61 18.19 -8.51
C LYS A 68 7.65 17.67 -9.49
N GLU A 69 8.19 18.53 -10.34
CA GLU A 69 9.16 18.20 -11.37
C GLU A 69 10.46 17.66 -10.76
N GLU A 70 10.95 18.30 -9.70
CA GLU A 70 12.11 17.83 -8.94
C GLU A 70 11.83 16.48 -8.27
N CYS A 71 10.66 16.33 -7.64
CA CYS A 71 10.26 15.07 -7.01
C CYS A 71 10.20 13.91 -8.02
N VAL A 72 9.61 14.12 -9.20
CA VAL A 72 9.53 13.13 -10.29
C VAL A 72 10.92 12.77 -10.82
N THR A 73 11.81 13.75 -10.94
CA THR A 73 13.19 13.53 -11.40
C THR A 73 13.97 12.73 -10.36
N ALA A 74 13.87 13.12 -9.09
CA ALA A 74 14.53 12.46 -7.96
C ALA A 74 14.03 11.01 -7.77
N SER A 75 12.76 10.72 -8.07
CA SER A 75 12.21 9.37 -7.94
C SER A 75 12.88 8.34 -8.86
N GLN A 76 13.56 8.79 -9.92
CA GLN A 76 14.27 7.91 -10.85
C GLN A 76 15.68 7.54 -10.39
N LEU A 77 16.22 8.26 -9.40
CA LEU A 77 17.60 8.08 -8.94
C LEU A 77 17.62 7.24 -7.65
N PRO A 78 18.43 6.16 -7.57
CA PRO A 78 18.60 5.42 -6.35
C PRO A 78 19.49 6.18 -5.35
N ILE A 79 19.30 5.91 -4.06
CA ILE A 79 20.15 6.41 -2.98
C ILE A 79 21.07 5.27 -2.55
N ILE A 80 22.38 5.52 -2.49
CA ILE A 80 23.36 4.52 -2.03
C ILE A 80 23.80 4.90 -0.62
N VAL A 81 23.57 3.99 0.34
CA VAL A 81 23.95 4.17 1.75
C VAL A 81 24.65 2.91 2.23
N GLN A 82 25.94 3.01 2.58
CA GLN A 82 26.72 1.89 3.12
C GLN A 82 26.61 0.59 2.28
N GLY A 83 26.59 0.71 0.95
CA GLY A 83 26.45 -0.42 0.03
C GLY A 83 25.02 -0.92 -0.20
N TYR A 84 24.02 -0.38 0.51
CA TYR A 84 22.61 -0.61 0.20
C TYR A 84 22.13 0.36 -0.88
N THR A 85 21.48 -0.18 -1.91
CA THR A 85 20.78 0.60 -2.93
C THR A 85 19.32 0.73 -2.52
N LEU A 86 18.90 1.95 -2.19
CA LEU A 86 17.54 2.27 -1.81
C LEU A 86 16.82 2.90 -2.99
N HIS A 87 15.62 2.39 -3.30
CA HIS A 87 14.79 2.92 -4.38
C HIS A 87 13.63 3.71 -3.78
N PRO A 88 13.58 5.04 -3.99
CA PRO A 88 12.43 5.83 -3.55
C PRO A 88 11.17 5.44 -4.32
N SER A 89 10.02 5.64 -3.70
CA SER A 89 8.72 5.66 -4.35
C SER A 89 8.09 7.03 -4.15
N MET A 90 7.40 7.56 -5.14
CA MET A 90 6.61 8.78 -4.92
C MET A 90 5.60 8.55 -3.81
N ALA A 91 5.56 9.48 -2.86
CA ALA A 91 4.48 9.53 -1.90
C ALA A 91 3.18 9.85 -2.62
N LEU A 92 2.07 9.43 -2.02
CA LEU A 92 0.76 9.87 -2.44
C LEU A 92 0.50 11.25 -1.84
N SER A 93 -0.35 12.07 -2.49
CA SER A 93 -0.75 13.36 -1.92
C SER A 93 -1.32 13.17 -0.50
N PRO A 94 -1.11 14.12 0.42
CA PRO A 94 -1.70 14.08 1.76
C PRO A 94 -3.22 13.93 1.74
N ASP A 95 -3.86 14.52 0.72
CA ASP A 95 -5.31 14.50 0.51
C ASP A 95 -5.80 13.31 -0.33
N ALA A 96 -4.89 12.40 -0.74
CA ALA A 96 -5.28 11.23 -1.53
C ALA A 96 -6.26 10.36 -0.75
N ASP A 97 -7.46 10.16 -1.29
CA ASP A 97 -8.38 9.16 -0.74
C ASP A 97 -7.93 7.78 -1.23
N MET A 98 -7.41 6.97 -0.33
CA MET A 98 -6.91 5.65 -0.65
C MET A 98 -7.46 4.60 0.31
N ALA A 99 -7.71 3.42 -0.24
CA ALA A 99 -8.03 2.22 0.52
C ALA A 99 -7.01 1.11 0.23
N ILE A 100 -6.37 0.60 1.28
CA ILE A 100 -5.57 -0.63 1.24
C ILE A 100 -6.45 -1.76 1.75
N VAL A 101 -6.93 -2.60 0.82
CA VAL A 101 -7.86 -3.69 1.12
C VAL A 101 -7.08 -5.00 1.20
N LYS A 102 -7.06 -5.61 2.38
CA LYS A 102 -6.58 -6.98 2.58
C LYS A 102 -7.70 -7.94 2.26
N VAL A 103 -7.46 -8.79 1.28
CA VAL A 103 -8.43 -9.75 0.76
C VAL A 103 -8.00 -11.16 1.16
N SER A 104 -8.97 -11.96 1.58
CA SER A 104 -8.78 -13.35 2.00
C SER A 104 -9.92 -14.23 1.50
N ASP A 105 -9.75 -15.54 1.67
CA ASP A 105 -10.64 -16.57 1.12
C ASP A 105 -10.67 -16.61 -0.42
N ILE A 106 -9.56 -16.20 -1.06
CA ILE A 106 -9.43 -16.23 -2.52
C ILE A 106 -9.23 -17.69 -2.98
N PRO A 107 -9.94 -18.16 -4.03
CA PRO A 107 -9.73 -19.48 -4.60
C PRO A 107 -8.30 -19.72 -5.09
N MET A 108 -7.80 -20.94 -4.92
CA MET A 108 -6.49 -21.35 -5.45
C MET A 108 -6.61 -21.56 -6.97
N ARG A 109 -6.09 -20.59 -7.73
CA ARG A 109 -6.09 -20.55 -9.20
C ARG A 109 -4.77 -19.96 -9.69
N ASN A 110 -4.52 -20.02 -10.99
CA ASN A 110 -3.34 -19.41 -11.58
C ASN A 110 -3.35 -17.88 -11.42
N THR A 111 -2.16 -17.28 -11.40
CA THR A 111 -1.95 -15.85 -11.16
C THR A 111 -2.70 -14.95 -12.12
N GLU A 112 -2.71 -15.27 -13.42
CA GLU A 112 -3.35 -14.46 -14.45
C GLU A 112 -4.86 -14.35 -14.23
N PHE A 113 -5.51 -15.49 -13.97
CA PHE A 113 -6.93 -15.55 -13.65
C PHE A 113 -7.25 -14.76 -12.38
N LEU A 114 -6.42 -14.90 -11.34
CA LEU A 114 -6.61 -14.19 -10.08
C LEU A 114 -6.48 -12.68 -10.25
N GLN A 115 -5.45 -12.21 -10.95
CA GLN A 115 -5.27 -10.79 -11.21
C GLN A 115 -6.44 -10.21 -12.00
N SER A 116 -6.84 -10.84 -13.11
CA SER A 116 -7.96 -10.37 -13.92
C SER A 116 -9.29 -10.36 -13.15
N SER A 117 -9.53 -11.37 -12.32
CA SER A 117 -10.75 -11.47 -11.52
C SER A 117 -10.80 -10.41 -10.41
N LEU A 118 -9.68 -10.18 -9.71
CA LEU A 118 -9.58 -9.14 -8.69
C LEU A 118 -9.69 -7.75 -9.32
N ASP A 119 -9.05 -7.52 -10.47
CA ASP A 119 -9.16 -6.26 -11.22
C ASP A 119 -10.63 -5.94 -11.54
N THR A 120 -11.32 -6.90 -12.17
CA THR A 120 -12.73 -6.76 -12.55
C THR A 120 -13.63 -6.53 -11.34
N LEU A 121 -13.36 -7.22 -10.22
CA LEU A 121 -14.16 -7.09 -9.00
C LEU A 121 -13.97 -5.70 -8.36
N PHE A 122 -12.72 -5.25 -8.26
CA PHE A 122 -12.37 -4.10 -7.43
C PHE A 122 -12.46 -2.74 -8.13
N ARG A 123 -12.46 -2.69 -9.46
CA ARG A 123 -12.53 -1.44 -10.25
C ARG A 123 -13.76 -0.57 -9.95
N ARG A 124 -14.82 -1.14 -9.37
CA ARG A 124 -16.05 -0.42 -8.98
C ARG A 124 -15.88 0.40 -7.69
N PHE A 125 -14.83 0.12 -6.92
CA PHE A 125 -14.58 0.74 -5.61
C PHE A 125 -13.48 1.81 -5.65
N GLY A 126 -12.84 2.02 -6.81
CA GLY A 126 -11.72 2.93 -6.98
C GLY A 126 -10.87 2.55 -8.21
N TYR A 127 -9.97 3.45 -8.60
CA TYR A 127 -8.92 3.10 -9.55
C TYR A 127 -7.93 2.16 -8.87
N ILE A 128 -7.64 1.04 -9.52
CA ILE A 128 -6.71 0.05 -8.98
C ILE A 128 -5.28 0.53 -9.22
N LEU A 129 -4.57 0.73 -8.12
CA LEU A 129 -3.17 1.15 -8.11
C LEU A 129 -2.22 -0.04 -8.10
N ASP A 130 -2.59 -1.12 -7.40
CA ASP A 130 -1.80 -2.34 -7.27
C ASP A 130 -2.64 -3.54 -6.83
N ILE A 131 -2.19 -4.73 -7.21
CA ILE A 131 -2.71 -6.03 -6.74
C ILE A 131 -1.51 -6.92 -6.38
N GLU A 132 -1.25 -7.05 -5.09
CA GLU A 132 -0.19 -7.92 -4.56
C GLU A 132 -0.82 -9.27 -4.12
N LEU A 133 -0.60 -10.34 -4.90
CA LEU A 133 -0.94 -11.69 -4.46
C LEU A 133 0.09 -12.17 -3.43
N HIS A 134 -0.38 -12.74 -2.31
CA HIS A 134 0.50 -13.19 -1.25
C HIS A 134 0.87 -14.65 -1.43
N ASN A 135 2.16 -14.91 -1.61
CA ASN A 135 2.73 -16.24 -1.70
C ASN A 135 3.50 -16.60 -0.43
N THR A 136 3.71 -17.90 -0.19
CA THR A 136 4.55 -18.39 0.90
C THR A 136 6.00 -17.96 0.67
N ALA A 137 6.70 -17.59 1.75
CA ALA A 137 8.11 -17.20 1.69
C ALA A 137 9.00 -18.33 1.13
N HIS A 138 8.59 -19.59 1.37
CA HIS A 138 9.23 -20.78 0.84
C HIS A 138 8.31 -21.43 -0.20
N GLY A 139 8.81 -21.64 -1.41
CA GLY A 139 8.10 -22.36 -2.48
C GLY A 139 7.13 -21.55 -3.32
N ASP A 140 6.99 -20.23 -3.06
CA ASP A 140 6.18 -19.31 -3.87
C ASP A 140 4.72 -19.77 -4.10
N LEU A 141 4.13 -20.41 -3.09
CA LEU A 141 2.78 -20.98 -3.18
C LEU A 141 1.75 -19.93 -2.77
N PHE A 142 0.73 -19.73 -3.59
CA PHE A 142 -0.34 -18.78 -3.29
C PHE A 142 -1.10 -19.14 -1.99
N THR A 143 -1.30 -18.13 -1.13
CA THR A 143 -1.85 -18.33 0.21
C THR A 143 -3.36 -18.09 0.32
N GLY A 144 -4.04 -17.81 -0.80
CA GLY A 144 -5.46 -17.43 -0.79
C GLY A 144 -5.70 -16.01 -0.29
N LYS A 145 -4.65 -15.17 -0.26
CA LYS A 145 -4.68 -13.79 0.24
C LYS A 145 -4.07 -12.83 -0.77
N ALA A 146 -4.57 -11.61 -0.80
CA ALA A 146 -4.02 -10.53 -1.60
C ALA A 146 -4.16 -9.19 -0.88
N THR A 147 -3.40 -8.20 -1.35
CA THR A 147 -3.61 -6.80 -1.02
C THR A 147 -3.99 -6.08 -2.30
N VAL A 148 -5.12 -5.37 -2.27
CA VAL A 148 -5.56 -4.49 -3.37
C VAL A 148 -5.45 -3.05 -2.89
N VAL A 149 -4.76 -2.21 -3.65
CA VAL A 149 -4.60 -0.79 -3.36
C VAL A 149 -5.46 0.01 -4.32
N LEU A 150 -6.32 0.87 -3.77
CA LEU A 150 -7.27 1.67 -4.52
C LEU A 150 -7.02 3.16 -4.30
N ASP A 151 -7.05 3.92 -5.39
CA ASP A 151 -7.29 5.35 -5.37
C ASP A 151 -8.81 5.60 -5.48
N ARG A 152 -9.35 6.24 -4.45
CA ARG A 152 -10.76 6.58 -4.28
C ARG A 152 -11.00 8.09 -4.41
N SER A 153 -9.98 8.85 -4.82
CA SER A 153 -10.14 10.26 -5.21
C SER A 153 -11.24 10.37 -6.28
N LYS A 154 -11.88 11.54 -6.35
CA LYS A 154 -13.05 11.75 -7.21
C LYS A 154 -12.80 11.18 -8.61
N PRO A 155 -13.73 10.38 -9.17
CA PRO A 155 -13.55 9.82 -10.50
C PRO A 155 -13.27 10.94 -11.50
N HIS A 156 -12.18 10.82 -12.26
CA HIS A 156 -11.89 11.74 -13.36
C HIS A 156 -12.80 11.48 -14.57
N ASP A 157 -13.49 10.34 -14.56
CA ASP A 157 -14.37 9.89 -15.63
C ASP A 157 -15.79 10.40 -15.40
N SER A 158 -16.31 11.18 -16.35
CA SER A 158 -17.64 11.83 -16.28
C SER A 158 -18.80 10.84 -16.14
N CYS A 159 -18.56 9.55 -16.34
CA CYS A 159 -19.56 8.49 -16.28
C CYS A 159 -19.76 7.91 -14.86
N ILE A 160 -18.85 8.19 -13.93
CA ILE A 160 -18.90 7.69 -12.54
C ILE A 160 -19.03 8.89 -11.62
N THR A 161 -20.19 9.03 -10.97
CA THR A 161 -20.40 10.11 -10.01
C THR A 161 -19.76 9.81 -8.65
N ASP A 162 -19.77 8.54 -8.22
CA ASP A 162 -19.21 8.07 -6.96
C ASP A 162 -18.74 6.61 -7.02
N TRP A 163 -17.75 6.26 -6.19
CA TRP A 163 -17.32 4.89 -5.98
C TRP A 163 -18.31 4.09 -5.14
N SER A 164 -18.48 2.80 -5.43
CA SER A 164 -19.24 1.93 -4.54
C SER A 164 -18.58 1.87 -3.14
N PRO A 165 -19.37 1.72 -2.06
CA PRO A 165 -18.82 1.50 -0.73
C PRO A 165 -18.08 0.17 -0.69
N LEU A 166 -16.93 0.14 -0.01
CA LEU A 166 -16.25 -1.12 0.29
C LEU A 166 -17.10 -1.91 1.31
N GLY A 167 -17.09 -3.23 1.18
CA GLY A 167 -17.79 -4.14 2.08
C GLY A 167 -16.86 -5.25 2.56
N HIS A 168 -17.19 -5.83 3.72
CA HIS A 168 -16.44 -6.95 4.29
C HIS A 168 -16.56 -8.23 3.44
N LYS A 169 -17.75 -8.53 2.92
CA LYS A 169 -18.01 -9.68 2.04
C LYS A 169 -18.23 -9.21 0.61
N LEU A 170 -17.45 -9.74 -0.32
CA LEU A 170 -17.63 -9.50 -1.75
C LEU A 170 -17.89 -10.82 -2.47
N PRO A 171 -18.90 -10.91 -3.36
CA PRO A 171 -19.13 -12.12 -4.13
C PRO A 171 -17.95 -12.36 -5.07
N TRP A 172 -17.42 -13.58 -5.07
CA TRP A 172 -16.41 -13.97 -6.06
C TRP A 172 -17.05 -14.04 -7.44
N VAL A 173 -16.27 -13.75 -8.48
CA VAL A 173 -16.74 -13.71 -9.88
C VAL A 173 -17.36 -15.04 -10.35
N THR A 174 -17.00 -16.16 -9.73
CA THR A 174 -17.51 -17.50 -10.06
C THR A 174 -18.02 -18.26 -8.84
N GLY A 175 -19.20 -18.88 -8.96
CA GLY A 175 -19.78 -19.73 -7.92
C GLY A 175 -20.44 -18.97 -6.77
N THR A 176 -20.53 -19.61 -5.61
CA THR A 176 -21.25 -19.11 -4.41
C THR A 176 -20.32 -18.59 -3.31
N ARG A 177 -19.01 -18.48 -3.59
CA ARG A 177 -18.01 -18.08 -2.59
C ARG A 177 -17.98 -16.57 -2.42
N ASN A 178 -17.79 -16.12 -1.19
CA ASN A 178 -17.49 -14.72 -0.89
C ASN A 178 -16.02 -14.56 -0.51
N LEU A 179 -15.40 -13.50 -1.00
CA LEU A 179 -14.14 -13.01 -0.48
C LEU A 179 -14.38 -12.24 0.83
N LEU A 180 -13.40 -12.29 1.72
CA LEU A 180 -13.40 -11.52 2.96
C LEU A 180 -12.36 -10.39 2.88
N CYS A 181 -12.84 -9.16 3.00
CA CYS A 181 -12.06 -7.94 2.88
C CYS A 181 -11.90 -7.25 4.22
N SER A 182 -10.73 -6.66 4.48
CA SER A 182 -10.50 -5.79 5.63
C SER A 182 -9.71 -4.57 5.21
N TYR A 183 -10.11 -3.40 5.70
CA TYR A 183 -9.53 -2.10 5.36
C TYR A 183 -9.67 -1.15 6.56
N GLU A 184 -8.90 -0.06 6.54
CA GLU A 184 -8.95 0.96 7.58
C GLU A 184 -10.31 1.69 7.56
N GLY A 185 -10.88 1.95 8.74
CA GLY A 185 -12.21 2.56 8.86
C GLY A 185 -13.38 1.61 8.58
N MET A 186 -13.13 0.31 8.37
CA MET A 186 -14.21 -0.69 8.26
C MET A 186 -14.96 -0.83 9.59
N ALA A 187 -16.29 -0.97 9.52
CA ALA A 187 -17.12 -1.25 10.68
C ALA A 187 -16.80 -2.62 11.32
N ASP A 188 -17.09 -2.74 12.61
CA ASP A 188 -16.95 -4.01 13.33
C ASP A 188 -17.86 -5.10 12.75
N PHE A 189 -17.34 -6.31 12.68
CA PHE A 189 -18.02 -7.49 12.16
C PHE A 189 -17.78 -8.68 13.09
N CYS A 190 -18.72 -9.62 13.10
CA CYS A 190 -18.59 -10.85 13.86
C CYS A 190 -17.46 -11.70 13.27
N SER A 191 -16.47 -12.07 14.09
CA SER A 191 -15.34 -12.90 13.66
C SER A 191 -15.70 -14.34 13.30
N PHE A 192 -16.95 -14.77 13.55
CA PHE A 192 -17.46 -16.10 13.22
C PHE A 192 -18.33 -16.11 11.96
N CYS A 193 -19.45 -15.38 11.94
CA CYS A 193 -20.34 -15.37 10.78
C CYS A 193 -20.02 -14.27 9.76
N HIS A 194 -19.13 -13.33 10.10
CA HIS A 194 -18.73 -12.21 9.24
C HIS A 194 -19.84 -11.22 8.91
N GLU A 195 -20.94 -11.20 9.67
CA GLU A 195 -21.99 -10.19 9.56
C GLU A 195 -21.74 -9.00 10.50
N PRO A 196 -22.21 -7.79 10.15
CA PRO A 196 -22.11 -6.63 11.03
C PRO A 196 -23.06 -6.74 12.24
N GLY A 197 -22.84 -5.88 13.25
CA GLY A 197 -23.83 -5.60 14.29
C GLY A 197 -23.85 -6.53 15.51
N HIS A 198 -22.95 -7.51 15.59
CA HIS A 198 -22.81 -8.35 16.78
C HIS A 198 -21.38 -8.89 16.96
N ALA A 199 -21.05 -9.27 18.20
CA ALA A 199 -19.84 -10.02 18.52
C ALA A 199 -20.13 -11.53 18.54
N ARG A 200 -19.07 -12.35 18.50
CA ARG A 200 -19.18 -13.82 18.41
C ARG A 200 -20.05 -14.46 19.50
N ASN A 201 -20.08 -13.89 20.69
CA ASN A 201 -20.90 -14.38 21.81
C ASN A 201 -22.40 -14.12 21.63
N ALA A 202 -22.79 -13.29 20.66
CA ALA A 202 -24.17 -12.97 20.31
C ALA A 202 -24.53 -13.45 18.88
N CYS A 203 -23.78 -14.44 18.37
CA CYS A 203 -23.99 -15.04 17.05
C CYS A 203 -24.92 -16.25 17.13
#